data_AF-A0A0S8AQY3-F1
#
_entry.id   AF-A0A0S8AQY3-F1
#
_cell.length_a   1.000
_cell.length_b   1.000
_cell.length_c   1.000
_cell.angle_alpha   90.00
_cell.angle_beta   90.00
_cell.angle_gamma   90.00
#
_symmetry.space_group_name_H-M   'P 1'
#
loop_
_entity.id
_entity.type
_entity.pdbx_description
1 polymer ?
#
loop_
_entity_poly.entity_id
_entity_poly.type
_entity_poly.pdbx_seq_one_letter_code
_entity_poly.pdbx_strand_id
1 'polypeptide(L)'
;LYGLVTATRYSMVEEQVKKALGDEFDLSQTKLRLPNGVEITNPLLAYEDILNSFLEVNLSTIHGDFNLENILIDPDTRDVKVIDFATVRQGHNLHDLLRLETEVITKLIPIAFNSAGLPSEIIRPFYNQLGRAVFGPGTHTDPQLPHQELDG
;
A
#
# COMPACT_ATOMS: atom_id res chain seq x y z
N LEU A 1 18.69 -16.21 28.10
CA LEU A 1 18.97 -15.71 26.74
C LEU A 1 18.40 -14.31 26.65
N TYR A 2 19.22 -13.29 26.43
CA TYR A 2 18.74 -11.93 26.18
C TYR A 2 18.67 -11.72 24.67
N GLY A 3 17.51 -11.34 24.15
CA GLY A 3 17.38 -10.93 22.75
C GLY A 3 17.87 -9.50 22.59
N LEU A 4 18.84 -9.27 21.69
CA LEU A 4 19.24 -7.93 21.30
C LEU A 4 18.27 -7.45 20.21
N VAL A 5 17.63 -6.31 20.42
CA VAL A 5 16.83 -5.68 19.36
C VAL A 5 17.80 -5.10 18.33
N THR A 6 17.89 -5.73 17.16
CA THR A 6 18.80 -5.32 16.07
C THR A 6 18.18 -4.26 15.16
N ALA A 7 16.85 -4.20 15.08
CA ALA A 7 16.10 -3.23 14.30
C ALA A 7 14.68 -3.09 14.84
N THR A 8 14.11 -1.89 14.72
CA THR A 8 12.67 -1.65 14.88
C THR A 8 12.01 -1.63 13.51
N ARG A 9 10.69 -1.83 13.43
CA ARG A 9 9.96 -1.68 12.16
C ARG A 9 10.18 -0.30 11.55
N TYR A 10 10.24 0.72 12.40
CA TYR A 10 10.57 2.09 11.99
C TYR A 10 11.97 2.17 11.37
N SER A 11 13.01 1.61 12.00
CA SER A 11 14.37 1.66 11.45
C SER A 11 14.50 0.91 10.12
N MET A 12 13.73 -0.16 9.92
CA MET A 12 13.68 -0.88 8.64
C MET A 12 13.02 -0.03 7.55
N VAL A 13 11.91 0.64 7.86
CA VAL A 13 11.23 1.52 6.91
C VAL A 13 12.12 2.73 6.56
N GLU A 14 12.73 3.34 7.57
CA GLU A 14 13.69 4.44 7.40
C GLU A 14 14.85 4.06 6.47
N GLU A 15 15.41 2.85 6.64
CA GLU A 15 16.48 2.35 5.78
C GLU A 15 16.02 2.21 4.31
N GLN A 16 14.81 1.70 4.07
CA GLN A 16 14.27 1.57 2.71
C GLN A 16 13.98 2.93 2.07
N VAL A 17 13.50 3.90 2.85
CA VAL A 17 13.27 5.27 2.36
C VAL A 17 14.59 5.94 1.98
N LYS A 18 15.62 5.82 2.82
CA LYS A 18 16.98 6.31 2.50
C LYS A 18 17.55 5.67 1.24
N LYS A 19 17.36 4.36 1.05
CA LYS A 19 17.77 3.68 -0.19
C LYS A 19 17.04 4.18 -1.44
N ALA A 20 15.75 4.49 -1.31
CA ALA A 20 14.93 4.91 -2.43
C ALA A 20 15.15 6.38 -2.83
N LEU A 21 15.41 7.25 -1.85
CA LEU A 21 15.49 8.70 -2.05
C LEU A 21 16.93 9.24 -2.00
N GLY A 22 17.87 8.52 -1.40
CA GLY A 22 19.25 8.96 -1.15
C GLY A 22 19.45 9.55 0.25
N ASP A 23 20.71 9.86 0.60
CA ASP A 23 21.12 10.27 1.95
C ASP A 23 20.76 11.72 2.33
N GLU A 24 20.25 12.53 1.39
CA GLU A 24 19.95 13.96 1.60
C GLU A 24 18.46 14.25 1.93
N PHE A 25 17.72 13.30 2.50
CA PHE A 25 16.31 13.49 2.81
C PHE A 25 16.05 13.71 4.30
N ASP A 26 15.47 14.87 4.62
CA ASP A 26 14.96 15.18 5.95
C ASP A 26 13.57 14.54 6.14
N LEU A 27 13.55 13.45 6.91
CA LEU A 27 12.35 12.65 7.18
C LEU A 27 11.35 13.35 8.10
N SER A 28 11.68 14.54 8.63
CA SER A 28 10.75 15.38 9.39
C SER A 28 9.89 16.28 8.49
N GLN A 29 10.20 16.38 7.20
CA GLN A 29 9.44 17.20 6.27
C GLN A 29 8.03 16.65 6.03
N THR A 30 7.04 17.53 5.92
CA THR A 30 5.65 17.16 5.61
C THR A 30 5.47 16.68 4.17
N LYS A 31 6.35 17.12 3.27
CA LYS A 31 6.37 16.69 1.87
C LYS A 31 7.74 16.20 1.48
N LEU A 32 7.78 15.11 0.73
CA LEU A 32 8.97 14.57 0.09
C LEU A 32 8.94 14.93 -1.38
N ARG A 33 10.04 15.46 -1.90
CA ARG A 33 10.22 15.72 -3.33
C ARG A 33 10.94 14.56 -3.98
N LEU A 34 10.28 13.86 -4.87
CA LEU A 34 10.86 12.74 -5.62
C LEU A 34 11.88 13.26 -6.66
N PRO A 35 12.83 12.41 -7.12
CA PRO A 35 13.82 12.80 -8.13
C PRO A 35 13.24 13.32 -9.45
N ASN A 36 12.01 12.92 -9.79
CA ASN A 36 11.27 13.40 -10.96
C ASN A 36 10.58 14.76 -10.73
N GLY A 37 10.81 15.41 -9.59
CA GLY A 37 10.26 16.71 -9.23
C GLY A 37 8.85 16.67 -8.63
N VAL A 38 8.22 15.49 -8.51
CA VAL A 38 6.89 15.34 -7.92
C VAL A 38 6.96 15.45 -6.40
N GLU A 39 6.10 16.27 -5.81
CA GLU A 39 5.90 16.31 -4.37
C GLU A 39 4.84 15.29 -3.94
N ILE A 40 5.19 14.48 -2.95
CA ILE A 40 4.30 13.57 -2.24
C ILE A 40 4.30 13.94 -0.76
N THR A 41 3.22 13.63 -0.06
CA THR A 41 3.19 13.79 1.40
C THR A 41 4.04 12.71 2.04
N ASN A 42 4.78 13.06 3.08
CA ASN A 42 5.66 12.13 3.76
C ASN A 42 4.84 11.06 4.51
N PRO A 43 4.84 9.80 4.05
CA PRO A 43 4.02 8.76 4.67
C PRO A 43 4.53 8.36 6.06
N LEU A 44 5.78 8.71 6.41
CA LEU A 44 6.35 8.38 7.72
C LEU A 44 5.73 9.18 8.85
N LEU A 45 5.24 10.39 8.56
CA LEU A 45 4.58 11.21 9.57
C LEU A 45 3.25 10.59 10.01
N ALA A 46 2.55 9.93 9.08
CA ALA A 46 1.32 9.20 9.40
C ALA A 46 1.59 7.81 10.01
N TYR A 47 2.85 7.35 10.04
CA TYR A 47 3.17 5.98 10.45
C TYR A 47 2.79 5.69 11.91
N GLU A 48 3.12 6.61 12.81
CA GLU A 48 2.79 6.47 14.23
C GLU A 48 1.28 6.48 14.46
N ASP A 49 0.56 7.41 13.82
CA ASP A 49 -0.90 7.50 13.89
C ASP A 49 -1.57 6.23 13.34
N ILE A 50 -1.10 5.71 12.20
CA ILE A 50 -1.62 4.47 11.61
C ILE A 50 -1.37 3.28 12.54
N LEU A 51 -0.18 3.17 13.15
CA LEU A 51 0.12 2.09 14.09
C LEU A 51 -0.70 2.16 15.38
N ASN A 52 -1.05 3.37 15.81
CA ASN A 52 -1.88 3.61 16.99
C ASN A 52 -3.39 3.56 16.67
N SER A 53 -3.76 3.51 15.39
CA SER A 53 -5.15 3.39 14.96
C SER A 53 -5.68 1.97 15.14
N PHE A 54 -6.91 1.86 15.66
CA PHE A 54 -7.63 0.60 15.71
C PHE A 54 -8.64 0.57 14.58
N LEU A 55 -8.56 -0.44 13.73
CA LEU A 55 -9.52 -0.67 12.67
C LEU A 55 -10.43 -1.82 13.09
N GLU A 56 -11.74 -1.60 13.10
CA GLU A 56 -12.69 -2.71 13.18
C GLU A 56 -12.66 -3.48 11.87
N VAL A 57 -12.22 -4.73 11.95
CA VAL A 57 -11.88 -5.55 10.79
C VAL A 57 -12.53 -6.91 10.90
N ASN A 58 -13.10 -7.35 9.79
CA ASN A 58 -13.66 -8.69 9.69
C ASN A 58 -12.52 -9.73 9.64
N LEU A 59 -12.61 -10.70 10.55
CA LEU A 59 -11.77 -11.89 10.55
C LEU A 59 -12.43 -12.97 9.68
N SER A 60 -11.64 -13.64 8.87
CA SER A 60 -12.07 -14.87 8.20
C SER A 60 -10.88 -15.80 7.94
N THR A 61 -11.16 -16.94 7.29
CA THR A 61 -10.12 -17.80 6.76
C THR A 61 -9.47 -17.11 5.56
N ILE A 62 -8.25 -16.63 5.73
CA ILE A 62 -7.46 -16.00 4.68
C ILE A 62 -6.50 -17.01 4.05
N HIS A 63 -6.11 -16.75 2.81
CA HIS A 63 -5.06 -17.47 2.10
C HIS A 63 -3.70 -17.27 2.77
N GLY A 64 -3.39 -16.04 3.21
CA GLY A 64 -2.15 -15.73 3.93
C GLY A 64 -0.96 -15.35 3.04
N ASP A 65 -1.03 -15.59 1.73
CA ASP A 65 -0.07 -15.13 0.72
C ASP A 65 -0.77 -14.95 -0.64
N PHE A 66 -1.85 -14.18 -0.66
CA PHE A 66 -2.65 -13.99 -1.86
C PHE A 66 -1.99 -13.00 -2.83
N ASN A 67 -1.11 -13.51 -3.68
CA ASN A 67 -0.37 -12.74 -4.69
C ASN A 67 -0.68 -13.26 -6.11
N LEU A 68 -0.16 -12.58 -7.15
CA LEU A 68 -0.48 -12.91 -8.55
C LEU A 68 0.06 -14.28 -9.00
N GLU A 69 1.10 -14.81 -8.37
CA GLU A 69 1.67 -16.13 -8.68
C GLU A 69 0.76 -17.26 -8.19
N ASN A 70 -0.10 -16.97 -7.21
CA ASN A 70 -1.09 -17.88 -6.66
C ASN A 70 -2.46 -17.79 -7.35
N ILE A 71 -2.55 -17.06 -8.48
CA ILE A 71 -3.76 -16.93 -9.29
C ILE A 71 -3.48 -17.48 -10.70
N LEU A 72 -4.18 -18.54 -11.06
CA LEU A 72 -4.18 -19.09 -12.42
C LEU A 72 -5.38 -18.54 -13.20
N ILE A 73 -5.11 -18.05 -14.40
CA ILE A 73 -6.15 -17.58 -15.33
C ILE A 73 -6.02 -18.40 -16.61
N ASP A 74 -7.11 -19.06 -17.00
CA ASP A 74 -7.21 -19.69 -18.31
C ASP A 74 -7.52 -18.59 -19.37
N PRO A 75 -6.67 -18.39 -20.38
CA PRO A 75 -6.86 -17.32 -21.35
C PRO A 75 -8.05 -17.54 -22.30
N ASP A 76 -8.45 -18.80 -22.51
CA ASP A 76 -9.52 -19.16 -23.46
C ASP A 76 -10.88 -19.12 -22.78
N THR A 77 -10.97 -19.68 -21.56
CA THR A 77 -12.23 -19.77 -20.81
C THR A 77 -12.45 -18.58 -19.88
N ARG A 78 -11.38 -17.85 -19.54
CA ARG A 78 -11.34 -16.81 -18.47
C ARG A 78 -11.65 -17.36 -17.07
N ASP A 79 -11.54 -18.67 -16.88
CA ASP A 79 -11.65 -19.27 -15.57
C ASP A 79 -10.49 -18.83 -14.67
N VAL A 80 -10.81 -18.42 -13.45
CA VAL A 80 -9.85 -18.00 -12.44
C VAL A 80 -9.80 -19.02 -11.32
N LYS A 81 -8.61 -19.51 -10.99
CA LYS A 81 -8.38 -20.45 -9.89
C LYS A 81 -7.31 -19.91 -8.96
N VAL A 82 -7.55 -20.05 -7.66
CA VAL A 82 -6.56 -19.76 -6.61
C VAL A 82 -5.89 -21.05 -6.19
N ILE A 83 -4.58 -21.01 -6.02
CA ILE A 83 -3.74 -22.17 -5.69
C ILE A 83 -2.84 -21.88 -4.48
N ASP A 84 -2.13 -22.90 -4.00
CA ASP A 84 -1.17 -22.81 -2.89
C ASP A 84 -1.72 -22.30 -1.55
N PHE A 85 -2.51 -23.16 -0.90
CA PHE A 85 -3.14 -22.89 0.40
C PHE A 85 -2.22 -23.17 1.61
N ALA A 86 -0.90 -23.19 1.44
CA ALA A 86 0.04 -23.57 2.50
C ALA A 86 0.06 -22.61 3.71
N THR A 87 -0.30 -21.34 3.51
CA THR A 87 -0.29 -20.29 4.55
C THR A 87 -1.67 -19.95 5.11
N VAL A 88 -2.68 -20.75 4.79
CA VAL A 88 -4.07 -20.53 5.20
C VAL A 88 -4.21 -20.48 6.71
N ARG A 89 -4.88 -19.44 7.21
CA ARG A 89 -5.09 -19.21 8.64
C ARG A 89 -6.28 -18.29 8.89
N GLN A 90 -6.69 -18.17 10.15
CA GLN A 90 -7.56 -17.06 10.56
C GLN A 90 -6.77 -15.75 10.52
N GLY A 91 -7.38 -14.71 9.95
CA GLY A 91 -6.77 -13.40 9.84
C GLY A 91 -7.71 -12.34 9.28
N HIS A 92 -7.18 -11.13 9.16
CA HIS A 92 -7.91 -10.01 8.60
C HIS A 92 -8.00 -10.14 7.09
N ASN A 93 -9.19 -10.02 6.52
CA ASN A 93 -9.40 -10.11 5.07
C ASN A 93 -8.59 -9.07 4.29
N LEU A 94 -8.33 -7.91 4.93
CA LEU A 94 -7.49 -6.86 4.40
C LEU A 94 -6.08 -7.33 4.09
N HIS A 95 -5.56 -8.35 4.79
CA HIS A 95 -4.23 -8.87 4.54
C HIS A 95 -4.09 -9.36 3.08
N ASP A 96 -5.00 -10.23 2.65
CA ASP A 96 -4.96 -10.80 1.30
C ASP A 96 -5.31 -9.75 0.24
N LEU A 97 -6.26 -8.85 0.53
CA LEU A 97 -6.64 -7.78 -0.38
C LEU A 97 -5.50 -6.78 -0.61
N LEU A 98 -4.83 -6.33 0.46
CA LEU A 98 -3.69 -5.40 0.36
C LEU A 98 -2.49 -6.06 -0.33
N ARG A 99 -2.28 -7.36 -0.08
CA ARG A 99 -1.24 -8.15 -0.76
C ARG A 99 -1.49 -8.20 -2.27
N LEU A 100 -2.71 -8.54 -2.68
CA LEU A 100 -3.09 -8.59 -4.08
C LEU A 100 -3.03 -7.21 -4.74
N GLU A 101 -3.56 -6.18 -4.07
CA GLU A 101 -3.52 -4.80 -4.56
C GLU A 101 -2.08 -4.34 -4.81
N THR A 102 -1.16 -4.61 -3.88
CA THR A 102 0.26 -4.29 -4.04
C THR A 102 0.83 -4.94 -5.29
N GLU A 103 0.53 -6.22 -5.53
CA GLU A 103 1.00 -6.94 -6.72
C GLU A 103 0.40 -6.39 -8.02
N VAL A 104 -0.90 -6.05 -8.02
CA VAL A 104 -1.55 -5.43 -9.18
C VAL A 104 -0.90 -4.08 -9.50
N ILE A 105 -0.69 -3.22 -8.49
CA ILE A 105 -0.13 -1.88 -8.67
C ILE A 105 1.34 -1.91 -9.08
N THR A 106 2.12 -2.83 -8.53
CA THR A 106 3.56 -2.88 -8.77
C THR A 106 3.96 -3.72 -9.97
N LYS A 107 3.15 -4.72 -10.36
CA LYS A 107 3.47 -5.65 -11.46
C LYS A 107 2.55 -5.48 -12.67
N LEU A 108 1.23 -5.42 -12.50
CA LEU A 108 0.30 -5.42 -13.65
C LEU A 108 0.07 -4.03 -14.25
N ILE A 109 -0.26 -3.03 -13.42
CA ILE A 109 -0.55 -1.67 -13.88
C ILE A 109 0.63 -1.07 -14.66
N PRO A 110 1.89 -1.17 -14.21
CA PRO A 110 3.01 -0.58 -14.93
C PRO A 110 3.20 -1.21 -16.30
N ILE A 111 3.00 -2.53 -16.43
CA ILE A 111 3.06 -3.22 -17.72
C ILE A 111 1.93 -2.74 -18.63
N ALA A 112 0.69 -2.71 -18.13
CA ALA A 112 -0.47 -2.27 -18.91
C ALA A 112 -0.33 -0.82 -19.42
N PHE A 113 0.18 0.08 -18.57
CA PHE A 113 0.40 1.48 -18.93
C PHE A 113 1.52 1.63 -19.93
N ASN A 114 2.62 0.91 -19.74
CA ASN A 114 3.72 0.89 -20.71
C ASN A 114 3.25 0.37 -22.08
N SER A 115 2.45 -0.70 -22.12
CA SER A 115 1.85 -1.23 -23.35
C SER A 115 0.88 -0.24 -24.02
N ALA A 116 0.24 0.65 -23.25
CA ALA A 116 -0.62 1.71 -23.75
C ALA A 116 0.14 3.01 -24.12
N GLY A 117 1.47 3.03 -23.97
CA GLY A 117 2.29 4.23 -24.20
C GLY A 117 2.08 5.34 -23.16
N LEU A 118 1.53 4.99 -22.00
CA LEU A 118 1.29 5.93 -20.91
C LEU A 118 2.52 6.02 -19.99
N PRO A 119 2.86 7.23 -19.52
CA PRO A 119 4.01 7.42 -18.65
C PRO A 119 3.68 6.97 -17.21
N SER A 120 4.69 6.54 -16.45
CA SER A 120 4.56 5.96 -15.10
C SER A 120 3.88 6.89 -14.08
N GLU A 121 3.94 8.19 -14.34
CA GLU A 121 3.36 9.28 -13.57
C GLU A 121 1.82 9.18 -13.51
N ILE A 122 1.20 8.43 -14.42
CA ILE A 122 -0.25 8.18 -14.45
C ILE A 122 -0.70 7.21 -13.35
N ILE A 123 0.19 6.43 -12.74
CA ILE A 123 -0.17 5.47 -11.67
C ILE A 123 -0.82 6.19 -10.48
N ARG A 124 -0.26 7.32 -10.05
CA ARG A 124 -0.81 8.12 -8.94
C ARG A 124 -2.22 8.68 -9.21
N PRO A 125 -2.47 9.44 -10.30
CA PRO A 125 -3.81 9.94 -10.58
C PRO A 125 -4.80 8.81 -10.86
N PHE A 126 -4.38 7.69 -11.47
CA PHE A 126 -5.22 6.51 -11.63
C PHE A 126 -5.66 5.94 -10.28
N TYR A 127 -4.73 5.76 -9.36
CA TYR A 127 -5.03 5.25 -8.01
C TYR A 127 -5.98 6.19 -7.23
N ASN A 128 -5.73 7.49 -7.30
CA ASN A 128 -6.63 8.49 -6.70
C ASN A 128 -8.04 8.45 -7.32
N GLN A 129 -8.13 8.25 -8.63
CA GLN A 129 -9.42 8.13 -9.32
C GLN A 129 -10.15 6.85 -8.92
N LEU A 130 -9.43 5.73 -8.79
CA LEU A 130 -9.98 4.47 -8.30
C LEU A 130 -10.56 4.64 -6.90
N GLY A 131 -9.79 5.25 -5.98
CA GLY A 131 -10.26 5.54 -4.63
C GLY A 131 -11.51 6.44 -4.61
N ARG A 132 -11.60 7.44 -5.49
CA ARG A 132 -12.80 8.29 -5.59
C ARG A 132 -14.00 7.55 -6.17
N ALA A 133 -13.79 6.63 -7.10
CA ALA A 133 -14.86 5.83 -7.70
C ALA A 133 -15.47 4.83 -6.71
N VAL A 134 -14.65 4.29 -5.80
CA VAL A 134 -15.08 3.31 -4.79
C VAL A 134 -15.79 3.98 -3.60
N PHE A 135 -15.28 5.12 -3.12
CA PHE A 135 -15.79 5.76 -1.90
C PHE A 135 -16.70 6.98 -2.16
N GLY A 136 -16.76 7.50 -3.39
CA GLY A 136 -17.54 8.69 -3.77
C GLY A 136 -16.77 10.02 -3.61
N PRO A 137 -17.24 11.12 -4.22
CA PRO A 137 -16.64 12.44 -4.05
C PRO A 137 -16.96 12.98 -2.65
N GLY A 138 -15.96 13.01 -1.76
CA GLY A 138 -16.05 13.66 -0.44
C GLY A 138 -15.81 12.76 0.77
N THR A 139 -15.60 11.46 0.59
CA THR A 139 -15.30 10.50 1.69
C THR A 139 -13.81 10.19 1.85
N HIS A 140 -12.97 10.75 0.97
CA HIS A 140 -11.56 10.93 1.30
C HIS A 140 -11.49 12.05 2.33
N THR A 141 -11.60 11.70 3.61
CA THR A 141 -10.66 12.31 4.56
C THR A 141 -9.30 12.03 3.97
N ASP A 142 -8.69 13.05 3.37
CA ASP A 142 -7.27 13.04 3.13
C ASP A 142 -6.64 12.51 4.45
N PRO A 143 -5.91 11.38 4.46
CA PRO A 143 -5.29 10.90 5.69
C PRO A 143 -4.28 11.91 6.28
N GLN A 144 -4.14 13.08 5.64
CA GLN A 144 -3.24 14.18 5.94
C GLN A 144 -3.88 15.32 6.73
N LEU A 145 -5.16 15.25 7.09
CA LEU A 145 -5.75 16.24 7.99
C LEU A 145 -5.86 15.64 9.40
N PRO A 146 -5.14 16.18 10.41
CA PRO A 146 -5.36 15.78 11.79
C PRO A 146 -6.83 15.99 12.12
N HIS A 147 -7.44 15.02 12.77
CA HIS A 147 -8.79 15.12 13.31
C HIS A 147 -8.88 16.40 14.14
N GLN A 148 -9.51 17.45 13.61
CA GLN A 148 -9.96 18.54 14.45
C GLN A 148 -11.14 17.99 15.25
N GLU A 149 -10.91 17.77 16.54
CA GLU A 149 -11.97 17.60 17.53
C GLU A 149 -12.98 18.73 17.35
N LEU A 150 -14.23 18.36 17.05
CA LEU A 150 -15.35 19.28 17.12
C LEU A 150 -15.69 19.43 18.60
N ASP A 151 -15.16 20.48 19.23
CA ASP A 151 -15.67 20.98 20.50
C ASP A 151 -17.13 21.44 20.30
N GLY A 152 -18.04 20.77 21.00
CA GLY A 152 -19.46 21.11 21.14
C GLY A 152 -20.00 20.59 22.46
#